data_AF-A0A7R8H199-F1
#
_entry.id   AF-A0A7R8H199-F1
#
_cell.length_a   1.000
_cell.length_b   1.000
_cell.length_c   1.000
_cell.angle_alpha   90.00
_cell.angle_beta   90.00
_cell.angle_gamma   90.00
#
_symmetry.space_group_name_H-M   'P 1'
#
loop_
_entity.id
_entity.type
_entity.pdbx_description
1 polymer ?
#
loop_
_entity_poly.entity_id
_entity_poly.type
_entity_poly.pdbx_seq_one_letter_code
_entity_poly.pdbx_strand_id
1 'polypeptide(L)'
;MAMESKFRFAIDRGGTFTDIFAVLPHGKGVRVMKLLSEDPRRYEDAPTEGMRRIMEETLGKRVSLPLDASFIEDVRMGTTVATNALLERKGTRTALLLNSGFQDLWHIGDQTRPDLFDLKACKPDQLYTKTVSVQERIIPRREGDTYSSVQSLTTGESFSSHSFIPMPSQIMNVLFKILQQKNSDFLMYPSLLPYLQ
;
A
#
# COMPACT_ATOMS: atom_id res chain seq x y z
N MET A 1 -17.85 -29.32 24.27
CA MET A 1 -16.65 -29.53 23.43
C MET A 1 -15.74 -28.34 23.67
N ALA A 2 -14.55 -28.56 24.25
CA ALA A 2 -13.55 -27.49 24.30
C ALA A 2 -13.20 -27.13 22.85
N MET A 3 -13.29 -25.86 22.48
CA MET A 3 -12.83 -25.39 21.18
C MET A 3 -11.39 -25.88 20.99
N GLU A 4 -11.14 -26.63 19.91
CA GLU A 4 -9.81 -26.83 19.35
C GLU A 4 -9.28 -25.45 18.96
N SER A 5 -8.71 -24.72 19.91
CA SER A 5 -8.06 -23.45 19.61
C SER A 5 -6.89 -23.78 18.67
N LYS A 6 -6.82 -23.09 17.54
CA LYS A 6 -5.79 -23.24 16.52
C LYS A 6 -4.59 -22.34 16.83
N PHE A 7 -3.56 -22.38 15.99
CA PHE A 7 -2.47 -21.42 16.09
C PHE A 7 -2.93 -20.03 15.63
N ARG A 8 -2.46 -18.99 16.33
CA ARG A 8 -2.59 -17.58 15.90
C ARG A 8 -1.21 -16.97 15.82
N PHE A 9 -0.88 -16.37 14.69
CA PHE A 9 0.46 -15.82 14.44
C PHE A 9 0.42 -14.31 14.26
N ALA A 10 1.36 -13.62 14.88
CA ALA A 10 1.72 -12.24 14.60
C ALA A 10 3.19 -12.21 14.17
N ILE A 11 3.46 -11.67 12.99
CA ILE A 11 4.77 -11.69 12.34
C ILE A 11 5.18 -10.26 12.03
N ASP A 12 6.40 -9.90 12.39
CA ASP A 12 7.03 -8.63 11.99
C ASP A 12 8.27 -8.93 11.15
N ARG A 13 8.16 -8.69 9.84
CA ARG A 13 9.28 -8.85 8.90
C ARG A 13 10.05 -7.53 8.80
N GLY A 14 11.17 -7.46 9.51
CA GLY A 14 12.13 -6.37 9.40
C GLY A 14 13.11 -6.56 8.23
N GLY A 15 14.07 -5.63 8.11
CA GLY A 15 15.14 -5.73 7.10
C GLY A 15 16.13 -6.86 7.38
N THR A 16 16.61 -7.00 8.62
CA THR A 16 17.60 -8.01 9.01
C THR A 16 16.97 -9.26 9.60
N PHE A 17 15.94 -9.09 10.44
CA PHE A 17 15.30 -10.19 11.16
C PHE A 17 13.79 -10.16 10.99
N THR A 18 13.20 -11.34 11.03
CA THR A 18 11.77 -11.57 11.12
C THR A 18 11.45 -12.13 12.50
N ASP A 19 10.59 -11.43 13.23
CA ASP A 19 10.10 -11.83 14.55
C ASP A 19 8.73 -12.51 14.39
N ILE A 20 8.55 -13.68 14.99
CA ILE A 20 7.33 -14.46 14.96
C ILE A 20 6.84 -14.64 16.40
N PHE A 21 5.63 -14.18 16.67
CA PHE A 21 4.89 -14.43 17.90
C PHE A 21 3.73 -15.38 17.59
N ALA A 22 3.60 -16.46 18.35
CA ALA A 22 2.55 -17.45 18.18
C ALA A 22 1.81 -17.69 19.49
N VAL A 23 0.48 -17.61 19.45
CA VAL A 23 -0.37 -18.20 20.49
C VAL A 23 -0.63 -19.65 20.12
N LEU A 24 -0.24 -20.55 21.01
CA LEU A 24 -0.32 -21.98 20.77
C LEU A 24 -1.74 -22.51 20.99
N PRO A 25 -2.12 -23.58 20.27
CA PRO A 25 -3.37 -24.28 20.50
C PRO A 25 -3.44 -24.88 21.93
N HIS A 26 -4.66 -25.14 22.39
CA HIS A 26 -5.06 -25.74 23.65
C HIS A 26 -4.52 -25.05 24.90
N GLY A 27 -4.33 -23.73 24.85
CA GLY A 27 -3.80 -22.99 26.00
C GLY A 27 -2.36 -23.38 26.37
N LYS A 28 -1.59 -23.98 25.43
CA LYS A 28 -0.17 -24.34 25.62
C LYS A 28 0.76 -23.13 25.78
N GLY A 29 0.21 -21.92 25.83
CA GLY A 29 0.92 -20.67 26.04
C GLY A 29 1.32 -19.99 24.73
N VAL A 30 2.49 -19.35 24.76
CA VAL A 30 3.02 -18.57 23.64
C VAL A 30 4.41 -19.06 23.23
N ARG A 31 4.79 -18.81 21.98
CA ARG A 31 6.14 -18.99 21.46
C ARG A 31 6.58 -17.75 20.70
N VAL A 32 7.87 -17.44 20.83
CA VAL A 32 8.52 -16.36 20.11
C VAL A 32 9.72 -16.95 19.39
N MET A 33 9.89 -16.60 18.11
CA MET A 33 11.01 -17.03 17.29
C MET A 33 11.53 -15.84 16.50
N LYS A 34 12.86 -15.79 16.32
CA LYS A 34 13.54 -14.79 15.50
C LYS A 34 14.37 -15.50 14.45
N LEU A 35 14.16 -15.14 13.18
CA LEU A 35 14.90 -15.65 12.04
C LEU A 35 15.59 -14.49 11.31
N LEU A 36 16.63 -14.79 10.53
CA LEU A 36 17.10 -13.82 9.55
C LEU A 36 15.99 -13.60 8.52
N SER A 37 15.72 -12.35 8.14
CA SER A 37 14.69 -12.05 7.13
C SER A 37 15.02 -12.64 5.77
N GLU A 38 16.31 -12.82 5.47
CA GLU A 38 16.80 -13.45 4.26
C GLU A 38 17.91 -14.45 4.59
N ASP A 39 17.66 -15.73 4.30
CA ASP A 39 18.67 -16.77 4.29
C ASP A 39 18.33 -17.87 3.28
N PRO A 40 18.58 -17.62 1.98
CA PRO A 40 18.16 -18.51 0.90
C PRO A 40 18.85 -19.88 0.92
N ARG A 41 19.89 -20.07 1.75
CA ARG A 41 20.55 -21.37 1.91
C ARG A 41 19.77 -22.31 2.84
N ARG A 42 18.94 -21.77 3.72
CA ARG A 42 18.22 -22.53 4.75
C ARG A 42 16.71 -22.57 4.54
N TYR A 43 16.12 -21.53 3.96
CA TYR A 43 14.68 -21.42 3.73
C TYR A 43 14.39 -20.36 2.67
N GLU A 44 13.26 -20.50 1.97
CA GLU A 44 12.81 -19.53 0.96
C GLU A 44 12.20 -18.27 1.60
N ASP A 45 11.43 -18.43 2.68
CA ASP A 45 10.69 -17.35 3.31
C ASP A 45 10.71 -17.49 4.85
N ALA A 46 11.20 -16.46 5.54
CA ALA A 46 11.35 -16.46 6.99
C ALA A 46 10.01 -16.55 7.77
N PRO A 47 8.94 -15.80 7.42
CA PRO A 47 7.61 -15.97 8.01
C PRO A 47 7.12 -17.42 7.97
N THR A 48 7.12 -18.03 6.78
CA THR A 48 6.63 -19.39 6.55
C THR A 48 7.45 -20.41 7.32
N GLU A 49 8.78 -20.27 7.30
CA GLU A 49 9.70 -21.13 8.03
C GLU A 49 9.53 -21.02 9.56
N GLY A 50 9.33 -19.81 10.09
CA GLY A 50 9.12 -19.58 11.51
C GLY A 50 7.84 -20.24 12.02
N MET A 51 6.74 -20.09 11.27
CA MET A 51 5.48 -20.78 11.56
C MET A 51 5.66 -22.31 11.52
N ARG A 52 6.34 -22.84 10.49
CA ARG A 52 6.63 -24.28 10.36
C ARG A 52 7.35 -24.83 11.58
N ARG A 53 8.44 -24.20 12.02
CA ARG A 53 9.23 -24.66 13.18
C ARG A 53 8.41 -24.65 14.48
N ILE A 54 7.64 -23.58 14.72
CA ILE A 54 6.77 -23.50 15.91
C ILE A 54 5.70 -24.60 15.88
N MET A 55 5.11 -24.87 14.71
CA MET A 55 4.14 -25.96 14.56
C MET A 55 4.80 -27.32 14.78
N GLU A 56 6.00 -27.57 14.25
CA GLU A 56 6.74 -28.81 14.48
C GLU A 56 7.04 -29.06 15.96
N GLU A 57 7.56 -28.04 16.65
CA GLU A 57 7.85 -28.09 18.08
C GLU A 57 6.58 -28.33 18.91
N THR A 58 5.46 -27.71 18.54
CA THR A 58 4.21 -27.78 19.30
C THR A 58 3.43 -29.07 19.06
N LEU A 59 3.48 -29.59 17.82
CA LEU A 59 2.80 -30.82 17.40
C LEU A 59 3.66 -32.07 17.62
N GLY A 60 4.97 -31.92 17.82
CA GLY A 60 5.91 -33.05 18.00
C GLY A 60 6.08 -33.90 16.74
N LYS A 61 5.73 -33.37 15.57
CA LYS A 61 5.85 -34.05 14.28
C LYS A 61 6.35 -33.09 13.22
N ARG A 62 6.96 -33.63 12.17
CA ARG A 62 7.40 -32.85 11.02
C ARG A 62 6.20 -32.23 10.31
N VAL A 63 6.32 -30.99 9.88
CA VAL A 63 5.30 -30.22 9.16
C VAL A 63 5.82 -29.92 7.77
N SER A 64 5.10 -30.38 6.75
CA SER A 64 5.43 -30.13 5.35
C SER A 64 5.04 -28.71 4.93
N LEU A 65 5.64 -28.24 3.84
CA LEU A 65 5.18 -27.05 3.11
C LEU A 65 4.36 -27.48 1.87
N PRO A 66 3.31 -26.74 1.49
CA PRO A 66 2.76 -25.56 2.18
C PRO A 66 2.12 -25.93 3.52
N LEU A 67 2.05 -24.96 4.45
CA LEU A 67 1.44 -25.16 5.77
C LEU A 67 -0.06 -25.44 5.64
N ASP A 68 -0.54 -26.43 6.40
CA ASP A 68 -1.96 -26.74 6.45
C ASP A 68 -2.72 -25.67 7.26
N ALA A 69 -3.48 -24.85 6.54
CA ALA A 69 -4.30 -23.78 7.10
C ALA A 69 -5.38 -24.28 8.07
N SER A 70 -5.72 -25.58 8.06
CA SER A 70 -6.69 -26.14 9.00
C SER A 70 -6.24 -25.97 10.46
N PHE A 71 -4.93 -25.90 10.71
CA PHE A 71 -4.33 -25.69 12.04
C PHE A 71 -4.20 -24.22 12.42
N ILE A 72 -4.51 -23.27 11.53
CA ILE A 72 -4.25 -21.84 11.72
C ILE A 72 -5.59 -21.11 11.78
N GLU A 73 -5.76 -20.22 12.76
CA GLU A 73 -6.93 -19.36 12.90
C GLU A 73 -6.71 -18.01 12.25
N ASP A 74 -5.61 -17.32 12.59
CA ASP A 74 -5.22 -16.08 11.95
C ASP A 74 -3.69 -15.95 11.79
N VAL A 75 -3.32 -15.17 10.79
CA VAL A 75 -1.95 -14.70 10.58
C VAL A 75 -2.01 -13.20 10.35
N ARG A 76 -1.36 -12.44 11.23
CA ARG A 76 -1.18 -11.00 11.08
C ARG A 76 0.27 -10.73 10.74
N MET A 77 0.51 -10.04 9.65
CA MET A 77 1.87 -9.75 9.19
C MET A 77 2.06 -8.25 9.04
N GLY A 78 2.97 -7.70 9.84
CA GLY A 78 3.58 -6.40 9.63
C GLY A 78 4.91 -6.56 8.91
N THR A 79 5.29 -5.55 8.13
CA THR A 79 6.61 -5.51 7.49
C THR A 79 7.12 -4.08 7.46
N THR A 80 8.42 -3.91 7.69
CA THR A 80 9.08 -2.60 7.57
C THR A 80 9.66 -2.37 6.17
N VAL A 81 9.48 -3.32 5.23
CA VAL A 81 10.08 -3.25 3.88
C VAL A 81 9.58 -2.02 3.12
N ALA A 82 8.28 -1.73 3.17
CA ALA A 82 7.71 -0.57 2.46
C ALA A 82 8.24 0.76 3.01
N THR A 83 8.28 0.91 4.33
CA THR A 83 8.79 2.12 4.98
C THR A 83 10.29 2.31 4.70
N ASN A 84 11.08 1.24 4.76
CA ASN A 84 12.51 1.31 4.44
C ASN A 84 12.73 1.64 2.96
N ALA A 85 11.97 1.04 2.05
CA ALA A 85 12.03 1.38 0.64
C ALA A 85 11.71 2.87 0.38
N LEU A 86 10.74 3.43 1.11
CA LEU A 86 10.41 4.84 1.04
C LEU A 86 11.54 5.74 1.57
N LEU A 87 12.07 5.43 2.75
CA LEU A 87 13.16 6.19 3.39
C LEU A 87 14.46 6.14 2.56
N GLU A 88 14.79 4.97 2.01
CA GLU A 88 15.97 4.75 1.19
C GLU A 88 15.78 5.15 -0.28
N ARG A 89 14.60 5.65 -0.66
CA ARG A 89 14.23 6.00 -2.05
C ARG A 89 14.40 4.83 -3.03
N LYS A 90 14.27 3.59 -2.56
CA LYS A 90 14.36 2.35 -3.35
C LYS A 90 12.99 1.95 -3.88
N GLY A 91 12.39 2.82 -4.68
CA GLY A 91 11.12 2.58 -5.36
C GLY A 91 11.26 2.54 -6.88
N THR A 92 10.20 2.10 -7.56
CA THR A 92 10.12 2.21 -9.02
C THR A 92 9.86 3.66 -9.43
N ARG A 93 10.35 4.06 -10.62
CA ARG A 93 10.07 5.39 -11.20
C ARG A 93 8.57 5.57 -11.48
N THR A 94 8.05 6.73 -11.11
CA THR A 94 6.61 6.99 -11.12
C THR A 94 6.29 8.36 -11.71
N ALA A 95 5.09 8.48 -12.28
CA ALA A 95 4.56 9.72 -12.80
C ALA A 95 3.33 10.14 -11.99
N LEU A 96 3.20 11.45 -11.75
CA LEU A 96 2.10 12.05 -11.02
C LEU A 96 1.12 12.70 -12.01
N LEU A 97 -0.12 12.21 -12.03
CA LEU A 97 -1.18 12.76 -12.88
C LEU A 97 -1.98 13.80 -12.09
N LEU A 98 -2.08 15.01 -12.64
CA LEU A 98 -2.76 16.15 -12.00
C LEU A 98 -3.58 16.92 -13.02
N ASN A 99 -4.55 17.70 -12.56
CA ASN A 99 -5.28 18.62 -13.41
C ASN A 99 -4.32 19.67 -14.00
N SER A 100 -4.57 20.08 -15.24
CA SER A 100 -3.83 21.17 -15.88
C SER A 100 -3.90 22.45 -15.04
N GLY A 101 -2.75 23.07 -14.79
CA GLY A 101 -2.60 24.24 -13.92
C GLY A 101 -2.23 23.92 -12.47
N PHE A 102 -2.11 22.63 -12.12
CA PHE A 102 -1.79 22.17 -10.76
C PHE A 102 -0.50 21.34 -10.67
N GLN A 103 0.32 21.31 -11.73
CA GLN A 103 1.53 20.48 -11.82
C GLN A 103 2.52 20.75 -10.67
N ASP A 104 2.58 21.99 -10.18
CA ASP A 104 3.52 22.41 -9.15
C ASP A 104 2.99 22.22 -7.72
N LEU A 105 1.75 21.75 -7.51
CA LEU A 105 1.14 21.66 -6.18
C LEU A 105 2.03 20.93 -5.17
N TRP A 106 2.60 19.77 -5.54
CA TRP A 106 3.44 18.97 -4.66
C TRP A 106 4.85 19.51 -4.49
N HIS A 107 5.34 20.27 -5.48
CA HIS A 107 6.58 21.03 -5.33
C HIS A 107 6.41 22.20 -4.35
N ILE A 108 5.26 22.87 -4.39
CA ILE A 108 4.90 23.94 -3.48
C ILE A 108 4.67 23.36 -2.07
N GLY A 109 3.91 22.27 -1.95
CA GLY A 109 3.52 21.68 -0.67
C GLY A 109 2.56 22.58 0.12
N ASP A 110 2.35 22.24 1.39
CA ASP A 110 1.52 23.01 2.32
C ASP A 110 2.25 24.18 2.99
N GLN A 111 3.50 24.44 2.58
CA GLN A 111 4.40 25.45 3.15
C GLN A 111 4.71 25.26 4.65
N THR A 112 4.42 24.10 5.22
CA THR A 112 4.79 23.78 6.60
C THR A 112 6.31 23.78 6.73
N ARG A 113 6.83 24.57 7.68
CA ARG A 113 8.26 24.64 8.00
C ARG A 113 8.50 24.11 9.42
N PRO A 114 9.40 23.13 9.61
CA PRO A 114 9.79 22.69 10.94
C PRO A 114 10.34 23.84 11.79
N ASP A 115 11.21 24.67 11.19
CA ASP A 115 11.76 25.88 11.78
C ASP A 115 11.32 27.11 10.98
N LEU A 116 10.37 27.88 11.52
CA LEU A 116 9.71 28.98 10.80
C LEU A 116 10.68 30.08 10.32
N PHE A 117 11.78 30.29 11.06
CA PHE A 117 12.75 31.35 10.79
C PHE A 117 14.01 30.87 10.05
N ASP A 118 14.10 29.60 9.66
CA ASP A 118 15.22 29.14 8.86
C ASP A 118 15.10 29.65 7.41
N LEU A 119 15.95 30.61 7.06
CA LEU A 119 16.06 31.18 5.72
C LEU A 119 16.64 30.20 4.70
N LYS A 120 17.28 29.11 5.15
CA LYS A 120 17.90 28.08 4.32
C LYS A 120 17.10 26.77 4.28
N ALA A 121 15.85 26.79 4.73
CA ALA A 121 15.01 25.59 4.80
C ALA A 121 14.95 24.86 3.43
N CYS A 122 15.44 23.62 3.39
CA CYS A 122 15.38 22.77 2.22
C CYS A 122 14.08 21.95 2.20
N LYS A 123 13.41 21.90 1.05
CA LYS A 123 12.27 21.01 0.85
C LYS A 123 12.74 19.58 0.61
N PRO A 124 12.00 18.56 1.08
CA PRO A 124 12.27 17.18 0.69
C PRO A 124 12.15 16.98 -0.83
N ASP A 125 12.96 16.08 -1.37
CA ASP A 125 12.87 15.69 -2.77
C ASP A 125 11.52 15.04 -3.11
N GLN A 126 11.04 15.24 -4.32
CA GLN A 126 9.79 14.66 -4.80
C GLN A 126 9.90 13.14 -4.98
N LEU A 127 8.81 12.41 -4.70
CA LEU A 127 8.76 10.96 -4.87
C LEU A 127 8.52 10.54 -6.32
N TYR A 128 7.95 11.43 -7.14
CA TYR A 128 7.70 11.20 -8.57
C TYR A 128 8.84 11.72 -9.44
N THR A 129 8.98 11.15 -10.64
CA THR A 129 9.98 11.60 -11.62
C THR A 129 9.41 12.57 -12.66
N LYS A 130 8.10 12.53 -12.94
CA LYS A 130 7.44 13.36 -13.97
C LYS A 130 6.02 13.69 -13.55
N THR A 131 5.55 14.88 -13.89
CA THR A 131 4.13 15.25 -13.81
C THR A 131 3.48 15.15 -15.18
N VAL A 132 2.22 14.71 -15.21
CA VAL A 132 1.40 14.64 -16.42
C VAL A 132 0.12 15.43 -16.15
N SER A 133 -0.14 16.45 -16.95
CA SER A 133 -1.33 17.28 -16.82
C SER A 133 -2.50 16.73 -17.61
N VAL A 134 -3.67 16.65 -16.97
CA VAL A 134 -4.93 16.20 -17.56
C VAL A 134 -5.89 17.39 -17.64
N GLN A 135 -6.45 17.64 -18.82
CA GLN A 135 -7.47 18.67 -19.04
C GLN A 135 -8.85 18.19 -18.58
N GLU A 136 -9.00 18.05 -17.26
CA GLU A 136 -10.25 17.68 -16.64
C GLU A 136 -10.52 18.61 -15.46
N ARG A 137 -11.80 18.87 -15.17
CA ARG A 137 -12.21 19.53 -13.93
C ARG A 137 -13.51 18.90 -13.43
N ILE A 138 -13.53 18.60 -12.14
CA ILE A 138 -14.70 18.09 -11.42
C ILE A 138 -15.25 19.25 -10.57
N ILE A 139 -16.56 19.49 -10.67
CA ILE A 139 -17.26 20.51 -9.90
C ILE A 139 -18.43 19.84 -9.16
N PRO A 140 -18.63 20.13 -7.86
CA PRO A 140 -19.83 19.67 -7.16
C PRO A 140 -21.09 20.16 -7.87
N ARG A 141 -22.04 19.26 -8.14
CA ARG A 141 -23.29 19.63 -8.80
C ARG A 141 -24.17 20.41 -7.83
N ARG A 142 -24.67 21.57 -8.27
CA ARG A 142 -25.65 22.39 -7.58
C ARG A 142 -26.98 22.37 -8.35
N GLU A 143 -28.05 22.65 -7.64
CA GLU A 143 -29.37 22.79 -8.24
C GLU A 143 -29.38 23.99 -9.21
N GLY A 144 -29.81 23.76 -10.46
CA GLY A 144 -29.78 24.76 -11.54
C GLY A 144 -28.57 24.66 -12.48
N ASP A 145 -27.62 23.76 -12.22
CA ASP A 145 -26.47 23.56 -13.10
C ASP A 145 -26.85 22.91 -14.45
N THR A 146 -26.44 23.51 -15.57
CA THR A 146 -26.76 23.09 -16.95
C THR A 146 -25.62 22.34 -17.65
N TYR A 147 -24.79 21.62 -16.88
CA TYR A 147 -23.62 20.94 -17.42
C TYR A 147 -23.98 19.69 -18.26
N SER A 148 -23.30 19.52 -19.38
CA SER A 148 -23.59 18.55 -20.46
C SER A 148 -23.25 17.09 -20.14
N SER A 149 -22.45 16.82 -19.10
CA SER A 149 -22.16 15.47 -18.62
C SER A 149 -22.14 15.44 -17.08
N VAL A 150 -23.10 14.73 -16.51
CA VAL A 150 -23.17 14.45 -15.07
C VAL A 150 -22.75 13.01 -14.87
N GLN A 151 -21.81 12.77 -13.95
CA GLN A 151 -21.43 11.43 -13.55
C GLN A 151 -21.55 11.30 -12.03
N SER A 152 -22.26 10.27 -11.60
CA SER A 152 -22.40 9.93 -10.19
C SER A 152 -21.18 9.16 -9.73
N LEU A 153 -20.52 9.60 -8.66
CA LEU A 153 -19.40 8.90 -8.03
C LEU A 153 -19.87 8.10 -6.80
N THR A 154 -19.10 7.10 -6.40
CA THR A 154 -19.46 6.11 -5.37
C THR A 154 -19.70 6.72 -3.97
N THR A 155 -19.33 7.99 -3.72
CA THR A 155 -19.69 8.68 -2.47
C THR A 155 -21.17 9.06 -2.36
N GLY A 156 -21.99 8.79 -3.39
CA GLY A 156 -23.39 9.20 -3.45
C GLY A 156 -23.58 10.68 -3.79
N GLU A 157 -22.47 11.42 -3.94
CA GLU A 157 -22.45 12.82 -4.35
C GLU A 157 -22.46 12.92 -5.88
N SER A 158 -23.30 13.81 -6.40
CA SER A 158 -23.38 14.11 -7.83
C SER A 158 -22.35 15.16 -8.22
N PHE A 159 -21.56 14.89 -9.25
CA PHE A 159 -20.60 15.85 -9.79
C PHE A 159 -20.87 16.08 -11.28
N SER A 160 -20.51 17.27 -11.74
CA SER A 160 -20.50 17.61 -13.16
C SER A 160 -19.05 17.67 -13.63
N SER A 161 -18.75 16.93 -14.69
CA SER A 161 -17.43 16.94 -15.33
C SER A 161 -17.45 17.90 -16.52
N HIS A 162 -16.38 18.68 -16.68
CA HIS A 162 -16.11 19.41 -17.92
C HIS A 162 -14.91 18.75 -18.62
N SER A 163 -15.16 18.12 -19.77
CA SER A 163 -14.12 17.62 -20.66
C SER A 163 -13.90 18.61 -21.79
N PHE A 164 -12.70 19.20 -21.84
CA PHE A 164 -12.13 19.65 -23.10
C PHE A 164 -11.16 18.55 -23.54
N ILE A 165 -11.48 17.91 -24.66
CA ILE A 165 -10.73 16.84 -25.36
C ILE A 165 -11.00 15.40 -24.85
N PRO A 166 -11.36 14.45 -25.75
CA PRO A 166 -11.46 13.04 -25.40
C PRO A 166 -10.07 12.45 -25.16
N MET A 167 -9.77 12.09 -23.91
CA MET A 167 -8.62 11.26 -23.59
C MET A 167 -8.86 9.83 -24.07
N PRO A 168 -7.82 9.09 -24.54
CA PRO A 168 -7.95 7.68 -24.86
C PRO A 168 -8.54 6.91 -23.67
N SER A 169 -9.52 6.05 -23.95
CA SER A 169 -10.33 5.32 -22.95
C SER A 169 -9.53 4.57 -21.88
N GLN A 170 -8.29 4.21 -22.19
CA GLN A 170 -7.35 3.54 -21.28
C GLN A 170 -6.92 4.43 -20.10
N ILE A 171 -6.77 5.75 -20.31
CA ILE A 171 -6.38 6.71 -19.25
C ILE A 171 -7.59 7.08 -18.38
N MET A 172 -8.78 7.23 -18.99
CA MET A 172 -10.02 7.43 -18.23
C MET A 172 -10.29 6.28 -17.26
N ASN A 173 -10.16 5.03 -17.70
CA ASN A 173 -10.42 3.88 -16.83
C ASN A 173 -9.46 3.80 -15.62
N VAL A 174 -8.25 4.34 -15.76
CA VAL A 174 -7.29 4.45 -14.66
C VAL A 174 -7.66 5.61 -13.74
N LEU A 175 -8.03 6.77 -14.27
CA LEU A 175 -8.49 7.92 -13.47
C LEU A 175 -9.78 7.62 -12.68
N PHE A 176 -10.74 6.91 -13.29
CA PHE A 176 -11.96 6.48 -12.62
C PHE A 176 -11.69 5.48 -11.51
N LYS A 177 -10.74 4.55 -11.69
CA LYS A 177 -10.33 3.63 -10.61
C LYS A 177 -9.62 4.36 -9.47
N ILE A 178 -8.82 5.39 -9.76
CA ILE A 178 -8.14 6.24 -8.75
C ILE A 178 -9.17 7.02 -7.92
N LEU A 179 -10.24 7.56 -8.52
CA LEU A 179 -11.29 8.29 -7.81
C LEU A 179 -12.29 7.37 -7.08
N GLN A 180 -12.40 6.10 -7.48
CA GLN A 180 -13.25 5.08 -6.83
C GLN A 180 -12.67 4.54 -5.51
N GLN A 181 -11.36 4.71 -5.24
CA GLN A 181 -10.73 4.35 -3.98
C GLN A 181 -10.59 5.58 -3.06
N LYS A 182 -11.70 6.06 -2.50
CA LYS A 182 -11.63 6.98 -1.35
C LYS A 182 -11.40 6.18 -0.07
N ASN A 183 -10.13 6.10 0.32
CA ASN A 183 -9.63 6.35 1.68
C ASN A 183 -8.17 5.91 1.71
N SER A 184 -7.26 6.89 1.84
CA SER A 184 -5.83 6.70 2.13
C SER A 184 -5.11 5.67 1.27
N ASP A 185 -4.52 6.11 0.16
CA ASP A 185 -3.13 5.83 -0.23
C ASP A 185 -2.89 6.17 -1.71
N PHE A 186 -1.81 6.90 -1.95
CA PHE A 186 -1.41 7.38 -3.27
C PHE A 186 -1.00 6.20 -4.16
N LEU A 187 -1.68 6.02 -5.29
CA LEU A 187 -1.33 4.96 -6.24
C LEU A 187 -0.31 5.43 -7.28
N MET A 188 0.86 4.80 -7.21
CA MET A 188 1.97 4.96 -8.13
C MET A 188 1.97 3.80 -9.15
N TYR A 189 1.78 4.06 -10.45
CA TYR A 189 1.64 3.01 -11.47
C TYR A 189 2.79 2.98 -12.50
N PRO A 190 3.67 1.96 -12.46
CA PRO A 190 4.72 1.74 -13.46
C PRO A 190 4.21 1.36 -14.87
N SER A 191 3.01 0.78 -14.97
CA SER A 191 2.43 0.25 -16.22
C SER A 191 2.00 1.31 -17.24
N LEU A 192 1.98 2.58 -16.85
CA LEU A 192 1.61 3.70 -17.74
C LEU A 192 2.79 4.27 -18.53
N LEU A 193 4.03 3.86 -18.22
CA LEU A 193 5.24 4.35 -18.89
C LEU A 193 5.21 4.26 -20.44
N PRO A 194 4.67 3.19 -21.07
CA PRO A 194 4.68 3.07 -22.53
C PRO A 194 3.76 4.07 -23.25
N TYR A 195 2.78 4.64 -22.56
CA TYR A 195 1.81 5.60 -23.13
C TYR A 195 2.28 7.07 -22.99
N LEU A 196 3.51 7.28 -22.52
CA LEU A 196 4.09 8.58 -22.18
C LEU A 196 5.24 9.02 -23.12
N GLN A 197 5.34 8.40 -24.31
CA GLN A 197 6.18 8.88 -25.42
C GLN A 197 5.48 9.97 -26.21
#